data_AF-A0A2V8WQ77-F1
#
_entry.id   AF-A0A2V8WQ77-F1
#
_cell.length_a   1.000
_cell.length_b   1.000
_cell.length_c   1.000
_cell.angle_alpha   90.00
_cell.angle_beta   90.00
_cell.angle_gamma   90.00
#
_symmetry.space_group_name_H-M   'P 1'
#
loop_
_entity.id
_entity.type
_entity.pdbx_description
1 polymer ?
#
loop_
_entity_poly.entity_id
_entity_poly.type
_entity_poly.pdbx_seq_one_letter_code
_entity_poly.pdbx_strand_id
1 'polypeptide(L)'
;MSRYHASSRLLTLLLFAPLLLGGHTARAEESTSPRVVDLKAPDGTNLKGSYFSAGKPGPGVLLLHQCNRQRKVWDDLAARLATAGFHVMTVDLRGYGDSSGTPVDKLSPEALRVVFRDKIPTDVETAYQYLVSQPGVSRDTIAAGGASCGVNQSVHVAANHPEVKALVLLSEGTDAGGRQFLRTTAKMPLFMAVADDDLDLGVTEIMQWLFTLSSNPVNKFVHYSTGGHGVEMFDVHKELPGMIVAWVATTLKKRPPIVARASPPVSAESNFFELIDHPGGVEKAVQKFAEARKRDPKSVLFSEAVMNRIGYEHLQAGDNKGAVELMKLNVIAYPHSPNVYDSLSDAYLADGQKDLARQNAKKALELLPSDTTDPEDRRKAIKDSAEQKLKQLGDAPQ
;
A
#
# COMPACT_ATOMS: atom_id res chain seq x y z
N MET A 1 54.23 84.36 60.34
CA MET A 1 52.76 84.44 60.22
C MET A 1 52.44 84.24 58.75
N SER A 2 51.96 83.05 58.36
CA SER A 2 50.56 82.79 57.93
C SER A 2 50.28 83.36 56.53
N ARG A 3 49.68 82.70 55.54
CA ARG A 3 49.16 81.35 55.28
C ARG A 3 48.75 81.42 53.80
N TYR A 4 49.08 80.43 52.98
CA TYR A 4 48.29 80.07 51.79
C TYR A 4 48.30 78.53 51.72
N HIS A 5 47.13 77.93 51.60
CA HIS A 5 46.94 76.50 51.45
C HIS A 5 46.33 76.21 50.09
N ALA A 6 46.99 75.31 49.36
CA ALA A 6 46.44 74.55 48.27
C ALA A 6 46.04 73.17 48.82
N SER A 7 44.91 72.63 48.38
CA SER A 7 44.50 71.25 48.71
C SER A 7 44.44 70.43 47.42
N SER A 8 45.12 69.28 47.47
CA SER A 8 45.45 68.38 46.38
C SER A 8 44.70 67.05 46.52
N ARG A 9 44.20 66.54 45.38
CA ARG A 9 44.10 65.16 44.90
C ARG A 9 43.78 64.01 45.89
N LEU A 10 42.82 63.15 45.52
CA LEU A 10 43.11 61.80 44.96
C LEU A 10 41.81 61.12 44.47
N LEU A 11 41.90 60.47 43.30
CA LEU A 11 40.83 59.75 42.61
C LEU A 11 40.87 58.27 43.04
N THR A 12 39.75 57.69 43.48
CA THR A 12 39.64 56.27 43.86
C THR A 12 38.96 55.48 42.74
N LEU A 13 39.63 54.43 42.24
CA LEU A 13 39.08 53.43 41.30
C LEU A 13 37.98 52.60 41.97
N LEU A 14 36.85 52.41 41.29
CA LEU A 14 35.84 51.38 41.59
C LEU A 14 35.81 50.36 40.44
N LEU A 15 36.07 49.09 40.78
CA LEU A 15 35.94 47.91 39.92
C LEU A 15 34.45 47.63 39.63
N PHE A 16 34.07 47.60 38.35
CA PHE A 16 32.81 47.02 37.88
C PHE A 16 33.10 45.67 37.22
N ALA A 17 32.60 44.58 37.82
CA ALA A 17 32.51 43.27 37.18
C ALA A 17 31.18 43.19 36.42
N PRO A 18 31.14 42.90 35.11
CA PRO A 18 29.88 42.63 34.42
C PRO A 18 29.41 41.21 34.71
N LEU A 19 28.17 41.08 35.20
CA LEU A 19 27.43 39.83 35.30
C LEU A 19 27.29 39.20 33.89
N LEU A 20 27.82 37.99 33.74
CA LEU A 20 27.52 37.11 32.62
C LEU A 20 26.09 36.57 32.78
N LEU A 21 25.13 37.16 32.07
CA LEU A 21 23.82 36.57 31.83
C LEU A 21 23.98 35.36 30.90
N GLY A 22 24.04 34.17 31.49
CA GLY A 22 23.96 32.91 30.75
C GLY A 22 22.59 32.78 30.09
N GLY A 23 22.52 33.02 28.78
CA GLY A 23 21.35 32.74 27.97
C GLY A 23 21.08 31.24 27.98
N HIS A 24 20.10 30.80 28.78
CA HIS A 24 19.46 29.51 28.59
C HIS A 24 18.66 29.61 27.29
N THR A 25 19.20 29.06 26.21
CA THR A 25 18.40 28.70 25.05
C THR A 25 17.42 27.63 25.50
N ALA A 26 16.18 28.04 25.77
CA ALA A 26 15.08 27.11 25.93
C ALA A 26 14.97 26.31 24.63
N ARG A 27 15.41 25.06 24.65
CA ARG A 27 15.16 24.12 23.57
C ARG A 27 13.66 23.89 23.59
N ALA A 28 12.94 24.50 22.64
CA ALA A 28 11.53 24.22 22.46
C ALA A 28 11.38 22.69 22.32
N GLU A 29 10.66 22.06 23.24
CA GLU A 29 10.17 20.71 23.02
C GLU A 29 9.24 20.81 21.80
N GLU A 30 9.75 20.39 20.64
CA GLU A 30 8.91 20.27 19.45
C GLU A 30 7.78 19.29 19.78
N SER A 31 6.55 19.80 19.69
CA SER A 31 5.34 19.04 19.92
C SER A 31 5.33 17.77 19.06
N THR A 32 5.05 16.62 19.68
CA THR A 32 4.77 15.36 18.96
C THR A 32 3.43 15.40 18.22
N SER A 33 2.65 16.47 18.37
CA SER A 33 1.42 16.67 17.61
C SER A 33 1.73 16.98 16.14
N PRO A 34 0.95 16.43 15.20
CA PRO A 34 1.16 16.69 13.79
C PRO A 34 0.95 18.16 13.43
N ARG A 35 1.78 18.68 12.54
CA ARG A 35 1.44 19.87 11.76
C ARG A 35 0.51 19.44 10.62
N VAL A 36 -0.72 19.92 10.64
CA VAL A 36 -1.67 19.74 9.52
C VAL A 36 -1.25 20.66 8.37
N VAL A 37 -1.23 20.14 7.15
CA VAL A 37 -0.71 20.86 5.98
C VAL A 37 -1.65 20.74 4.78
N ASP A 38 -1.78 21.83 4.04
CA ASP A 38 -2.46 21.87 2.76
C ASP A 38 -1.42 21.70 1.64
N LEU A 39 -1.67 20.73 0.76
CA LEU A 39 -0.85 20.50 -0.42
C LEU A 39 -1.68 20.77 -1.67
N LYS A 40 -1.00 21.16 -2.75
CA LYS A 40 -1.62 21.39 -4.04
C LYS A 40 -1.07 20.37 -5.03
N ALA A 41 -1.92 19.44 -5.48
CA ALA A 41 -1.57 18.53 -6.55
C ALA A 41 -1.36 19.30 -7.87
N PRO A 42 -0.63 18.75 -8.86
CA PRO A 42 -0.35 19.44 -10.12
C PRO A 42 -1.59 19.89 -10.90
N ASP A 43 -2.71 19.19 -10.76
CA ASP A 43 -3.99 19.55 -11.38
C ASP A 43 -4.83 20.54 -10.56
N GLY A 44 -4.26 21.08 -9.50
CA GLY A 44 -4.91 22.04 -8.61
C GLY A 44 -5.82 21.42 -7.55
N THR A 45 -5.88 20.10 -7.42
CA THR A 45 -6.61 19.46 -6.31
C THR A 45 -5.93 19.82 -4.97
N ASN A 46 -6.73 20.25 -3.99
CA ASN A 46 -6.22 20.47 -2.64
C ASN A 46 -6.20 19.14 -1.87
N LEU A 47 -5.06 18.81 -1.29
CA LEU A 47 -4.88 17.62 -0.46
C LEU A 47 -4.59 18.03 0.98
N LYS A 48 -5.04 17.21 1.93
CA LYS A 48 -4.76 17.39 3.36
C LYS A 48 -3.72 16.38 3.82
N GLY A 49 -2.66 16.86 4.47
CA GLY A 49 -1.64 16.03 5.09
C GLY A 49 -1.48 16.27 6.58
N SER A 50 -0.86 15.32 7.27
CA SER A 50 -0.33 15.50 8.62
C SER A 50 1.17 15.18 8.61
N TYR A 51 1.99 16.17 8.99
CA TYR A 51 3.43 16.06 9.09
C TYR A 51 3.87 15.96 10.55
N PHE A 52 4.69 14.96 10.87
CA PHE A 52 5.27 14.75 12.19
C PHE A 52 6.78 14.97 12.11
N SER A 53 7.28 15.97 12.83
CA SER A 53 8.72 16.28 12.89
C SER A 53 9.45 15.31 13.79
N ALA A 54 10.66 14.88 13.39
CA ALA A 54 11.58 14.16 14.26
C ALA A 54 12.26 15.04 15.32
N GLY A 55 12.14 16.38 15.25
CA GLY A 55 12.85 17.33 16.11
C GLY A 55 14.37 17.40 15.89
N LYS A 56 14.88 16.69 14.88
CA LYS A 56 16.30 16.61 14.53
C LYS A 56 16.47 16.05 13.10
N PRO A 57 17.67 16.16 12.50
CA PRO A 57 17.95 15.49 11.24
C PRO A 57 17.69 13.98 11.32
N GLY A 58 17.03 13.41 10.31
CA GLY A 58 16.72 11.99 10.28
C GLY A 58 15.98 11.52 9.01
N PRO A 59 15.79 10.21 8.85
CA PRO A 59 15.12 9.62 7.69
C PRO A 59 13.64 10.03 7.61
N GLY A 60 13.07 9.96 6.39
CA GLY A 60 11.65 10.21 6.15
C GLY A 60 10.81 8.93 6.08
N VAL A 61 9.52 9.01 6.39
CA VAL A 61 8.53 7.93 6.21
C VAL A 61 7.25 8.50 5.59
N LEU A 62 6.82 7.97 4.45
CA LEU A 62 5.53 8.25 3.84
C LEU A 62 4.54 7.13 4.18
N LEU A 63 3.37 7.46 4.72
CA LEU A 63 2.32 6.50 5.06
C LEU A 63 1.01 6.80 4.32
N LEU A 64 0.48 5.81 3.60
CA LEU A 64 -0.67 5.92 2.70
C LEU A 64 -1.84 5.07 3.23
N HIS A 65 -3.02 5.69 3.39
CA HIS A 65 -4.19 5.03 3.97
C HIS A 65 -4.85 4.00 3.04
N GLN A 66 -5.65 3.12 3.62
CA GLN A 66 -6.56 2.21 2.90
C GLN A 66 -7.81 2.92 2.36
N CYS A 67 -8.48 2.30 1.40
CA CYS A 67 -9.55 2.90 0.59
C CYS A 67 -10.89 3.11 1.31
N ASN A 68 -10.99 2.75 2.59
CA ASN A 68 -12.14 3.04 3.44
C ASN A 68 -11.74 3.80 4.71
N ARG A 69 -10.58 4.48 4.68
CA ARG A 69 -10.01 5.26 5.79
C ARG A 69 -9.41 6.57 5.28
N GLN A 70 -8.79 7.30 6.20
CA GLN A 70 -8.14 8.59 5.98
C GLN A 70 -6.82 8.65 6.77
N ARG A 71 -5.99 9.67 6.54
CA ARG A 71 -4.61 9.80 7.04
C ARG A 71 -4.43 9.60 8.55
N LYS A 72 -5.39 10.01 9.39
CA LYS A 72 -5.28 9.96 10.86
C LYS A 72 -5.30 8.54 11.43
N VAL A 73 -5.62 7.51 10.63
CA VAL A 73 -5.42 6.11 11.07
C VAL A 73 -3.96 5.80 11.37
N TRP A 74 -3.04 6.61 10.85
CA TRP A 74 -1.61 6.50 11.09
C TRP A 74 -1.10 7.31 12.29
N ASP A 75 -1.93 8.12 12.96
CA ASP A 75 -1.45 9.12 13.93
C ASP A 75 -0.60 8.50 15.07
N ASP A 76 -1.04 7.37 15.65
CA ASP A 76 -0.26 6.67 16.70
C ASP A 76 1.08 6.15 16.15
N LEU A 77 1.08 5.47 15.01
CA LEU A 77 2.30 4.97 14.38
C LEU A 77 3.26 6.10 13.99
N ALA A 78 2.72 7.17 13.41
CA ALA A 78 3.47 8.34 12.97
C ALA A 78 4.11 9.07 14.16
N ALA A 79 3.38 9.24 15.27
CA ALA A 79 3.93 9.79 16.49
C ALA A 79 5.07 8.93 17.06
N ARG A 80 4.91 7.59 17.10
CA ARG A 80 5.97 6.68 17.56
C ARG A 80 7.22 6.74 16.68
N LEU A 81 7.04 6.78 15.35
CA LEU A 81 8.14 6.96 14.40
C LEU A 81 8.84 8.32 14.60
N ALA A 82 8.07 9.39 14.80
CA ALA A 82 8.60 10.72 15.10
C ALA A 82 9.44 10.74 16.38
N THR A 83 8.94 10.15 17.47
CA THR A 83 9.72 9.95 18.71
C THR A 83 10.98 9.12 18.47
N ALA A 84 10.91 8.11 17.59
CA ALA A 84 12.07 7.33 17.18
C ALA A 84 13.04 8.10 16.26
N GLY A 85 12.73 9.35 15.90
CA GLY A 85 13.55 10.27 15.12
C GLY A 85 13.39 10.13 13.61
N PHE A 86 12.17 9.87 13.14
CA PHE A 86 11.78 9.86 11.73
C PHE A 86 10.86 11.02 11.42
N HIS A 87 11.02 11.67 10.28
CA HIS A 87 10.03 12.64 9.80
C HIS A 87 8.94 11.87 9.08
N VAL A 88 7.67 12.07 9.44
CA VAL A 88 6.56 11.27 8.89
C VAL A 88 5.59 12.15 8.15
N MET A 89 5.20 11.73 6.95
CA MET A 89 4.14 12.33 6.17
C MET A 89 2.99 11.33 6.00
N THR A 90 1.79 11.76 6.36
CA THR A 90 0.53 11.06 6.05
C THR A 90 -0.32 12.00 5.21
N VAL A 91 -1.12 11.47 4.29
CA VAL A 91 -1.93 12.27 3.36
C VAL A 91 -3.28 11.63 3.13
N ASP A 92 -4.33 12.45 3.09
CA ASP A 92 -5.62 12.06 2.52
C ASP A 92 -5.48 12.16 1.00
N LEU A 93 -5.64 11.04 0.31
CA LEU A 93 -5.69 11.06 -1.15
C LEU A 93 -6.96 11.79 -1.62
N ARG A 94 -7.02 12.25 -2.87
CA ARG A 94 -8.22 12.95 -3.37
C ARG A 94 -9.49 12.11 -3.18
N GLY A 95 -10.58 12.76 -2.79
CA GLY A 95 -11.85 12.09 -2.50
C GLY A 95 -11.91 11.36 -1.15
N TYR A 96 -10.89 11.52 -0.29
CA TYR A 96 -10.86 10.97 1.07
C TYR A 96 -10.70 12.06 2.12
N GLY A 97 -11.19 11.79 3.33
CA GLY A 97 -10.97 12.61 4.51
C GLY A 97 -11.24 14.10 4.27
N ASP A 98 -10.22 14.93 4.53
CA ASP A 98 -10.27 16.38 4.39
C ASP A 98 -9.74 16.87 3.02
N SER A 99 -9.36 15.96 2.11
CA SER A 99 -8.91 16.29 0.76
C SER A 99 -10.10 16.57 -0.18
N SER A 100 -9.86 17.46 -1.15
CA SER A 100 -10.86 17.73 -2.19
C SER A 100 -11.00 16.56 -3.17
N GLY A 101 -12.06 16.59 -3.97
CA GLY A 101 -12.37 15.56 -4.97
C GLY A 101 -13.73 14.92 -4.72
N THR A 102 -14.27 14.25 -5.74
CA THR A 102 -15.47 13.43 -5.58
C THR A 102 -15.15 12.24 -4.69
N PRO A 103 -15.94 11.97 -3.63
CA PRO A 103 -15.78 10.78 -2.81
C PRO A 103 -15.73 9.52 -3.67
N VAL A 104 -14.79 8.63 -3.37
CA VAL A 104 -14.52 7.46 -4.24
C VAL A 104 -15.72 6.51 -4.35
N ASP A 105 -16.52 6.40 -3.30
CA ASP A 105 -17.77 5.63 -3.23
C ASP A 105 -18.88 6.20 -4.11
N LYS A 106 -18.71 7.42 -4.62
CA LYS A 106 -19.65 8.10 -5.53
C LYS A 106 -19.16 8.15 -6.98
N LEU A 107 -17.98 7.61 -7.27
CA LEU A 107 -17.46 7.55 -8.62
C LEU A 107 -18.11 6.42 -9.41
N SER A 108 -18.40 6.66 -10.68
CA SER A 108 -18.67 5.56 -11.62
C SER A 108 -17.42 4.67 -11.75
N PRO A 109 -17.57 3.38 -12.12
CA PRO A 109 -16.43 2.48 -12.31
C PRO A 109 -15.35 3.04 -13.26
N GLU A 110 -15.75 3.71 -14.35
CA GLU A 110 -14.80 4.33 -15.28
C GLU A 110 -14.07 5.52 -14.67
N ALA A 111 -14.77 6.37 -13.92
CA ALA A 111 -14.15 7.49 -13.23
C ALA A 111 -13.21 7.02 -12.11
N LEU A 112 -13.57 5.94 -11.40
CA LEU A 112 -12.74 5.30 -10.39
C LEU A 112 -11.42 4.83 -11.01
N ARG A 113 -11.48 4.14 -12.15
CA ARG A 113 -10.30 3.67 -12.89
C ARG A 113 -9.36 4.83 -13.25
N VAL A 114 -9.91 5.93 -13.80
CA VAL A 114 -9.12 7.13 -14.13
C VAL A 114 -8.49 7.74 -12.88
N VAL A 115 -9.22 7.83 -11.78
CA VAL A 115 -8.70 8.40 -10.53
C VAL A 115 -7.53 7.56 -10.01
N PHE A 116 -7.70 6.24 -9.88
CA PHE A 116 -6.64 5.38 -9.33
C PHE A 116 -5.41 5.27 -10.23
N ARG A 117 -5.61 5.23 -11.55
CA ARG A 117 -4.51 5.10 -12.52
C ARG A 117 -3.76 6.41 -12.73
N ASP A 118 -4.47 7.52 -12.94
CA ASP A 118 -3.86 8.75 -13.46
C ASP A 118 -3.69 9.84 -12.40
N LYS A 119 -4.49 9.79 -11.33
CA LYS A 119 -4.66 10.92 -10.41
C LYS A 119 -4.06 10.65 -9.04
N ILE A 120 -4.38 9.52 -8.42
CA ILE A 120 -3.82 9.12 -7.13
C ILE A 120 -2.28 9.09 -7.13
N PRO A 121 -1.58 8.61 -8.17
CA PRO A 121 -0.11 8.67 -8.21
C PRO A 121 0.44 10.10 -8.10
N THR A 122 -0.27 11.10 -8.64
CA THR A 122 0.13 12.50 -8.53
C THR A 122 -0.07 13.08 -7.12
N ASP A 123 -1.05 12.56 -6.38
CA ASP A 123 -1.27 12.92 -4.98
C ASP A 123 -0.16 12.36 -4.08
N VAL A 124 0.19 11.09 -4.31
CA VAL A 124 1.29 10.40 -3.62
C VAL A 124 2.61 11.12 -3.89
N GLU A 125 2.87 11.47 -5.15
CA GLU A 125 4.05 12.25 -5.53
C GLU A 125 4.09 13.61 -4.81
N THR A 126 2.96 14.31 -4.74
CA THR A 126 2.85 15.60 -4.04
C THR A 126 3.21 15.46 -2.57
N ALA A 127 2.71 14.42 -1.89
CA ALA A 127 3.04 14.15 -0.50
C ALA A 127 4.50 13.73 -0.29
N TYR A 128 5.05 12.93 -1.20
CA TYR A 128 6.46 12.55 -1.20
C TYR A 128 7.37 13.77 -1.34
N GLN A 129 7.11 14.63 -2.34
CA GLN A 129 7.88 15.86 -2.56
C GLN A 129 7.80 16.80 -1.37
N TYR A 130 6.61 16.92 -0.75
CA TYR A 130 6.46 17.66 0.49
C TYR A 130 7.36 17.11 1.59
N LEU A 131 7.34 15.78 1.83
CA LEU A 131 8.18 15.12 2.84
C LEU A 131 9.66 15.41 2.62
N VAL A 132 10.21 15.12 1.44
CA VAL A 132 11.65 15.27 1.17
C VAL A 132 12.11 16.74 1.13
N SER A 133 11.17 17.68 0.95
CA SER A 133 11.46 19.11 1.03
C SER A 133 11.64 19.62 2.47
N GLN A 134 11.17 18.89 3.48
CA GLN A 134 11.17 19.39 4.85
C GLN A 134 12.59 19.51 5.44
N PRO A 135 12.87 20.57 6.23
CA PRO A 135 14.14 20.71 6.91
C PRO A 135 14.46 19.51 7.81
N GLY A 136 15.69 19.01 7.71
CA GLY A 136 16.16 17.88 8.51
C GLY A 136 15.83 16.50 7.94
N VAL A 137 15.04 16.39 6.88
CA VAL A 137 14.79 15.09 6.23
C VAL A 137 16.04 14.64 5.46
N SER A 138 16.54 13.45 5.78
CA SER A 138 17.60 12.77 5.03
C SER A 138 17.04 12.25 3.71
N ARG A 139 17.25 13.01 2.64
CA ARG A 139 16.69 12.71 1.32
C ARG A 139 17.08 11.34 0.79
N ASP A 140 18.27 10.82 1.11
CA ASP A 140 18.74 9.52 0.61
C ASP A 140 18.23 8.31 1.42
N THR A 141 17.35 8.51 2.41
CA THR A 141 16.88 7.43 3.28
C THR A 141 15.42 7.67 3.64
N ILE A 142 14.54 7.16 2.79
CA ILE A 142 13.08 7.21 2.96
C ILE A 142 12.53 5.78 3.15
N ALA A 143 11.48 5.61 3.93
CA ALA A 143 10.60 4.45 3.85
C ALA A 143 9.22 4.88 3.31
N ALA A 144 8.56 3.97 2.61
CA ALA A 144 7.15 4.13 2.24
C ALA A 144 6.33 2.99 2.82
N GLY A 145 5.08 3.24 3.18
CA GLY A 145 4.20 2.19 3.65
C GLY A 145 2.74 2.53 3.48
N GLY A 146 1.91 1.50 3.47
CA GLY A 146 0.49 1.66 3.32
C GLY A 146 -0.29 0.39 3.61
N ALA A 147 -1.60 0.54 3.66
CA ALA A 147 -2.55 -0.54 3.88
C ALA A 147 -3.55 -0.63 2.73
N SER A 148 -4.01 -1.83 2.38
CA SER A 148 -4.98 -2.03 1.28
C SER A 148 -4.46 -1.36 -0.02
N CYS A 149 -5.28 -0.55 -0.68
CA CYS A 149 -4.88 0.25 -1.84
C CYS A 149 -3.67 1.19 -1.64
N GLY A 150 -3.29 1.53 -0.40
CA GLY A 150 -2.06 2.26 -0.09
C GLY A 150 -0.79 1.42 -0.32
N VAL A 151 -0.88 0.09 -0.36
CA VAL A 151 0.25 -0.82 -0.64
C VAL A 151 0.75 -0.61 -2.06
N ASN A 152 -0.12 -0.68 -3.07
CA ASN A 152 0.30 -0.51 -4.47
C ASN A 152 0.99 0.84 -4.67
N GLN A 153 0.43 1.91 -4.09
CA GLN A 153 1.00 3.25 -4.15
C GLN A 153 2.37 3.35 -3.46
N SER A 154 2.58 2.62 -2.36
CA SER A 154 3.85 2.57 -1.65
C SER A 154 4.94 1.85 -2.47
N VAL A 155 4.57 0.81 -3.21
CA VAL A 155 5.49 0.12 -4.12
C VAL A 155 5.84 1.02 -5.31
N HIS A 156 4.86 1.70 -5.91
CA HIS A 156 5.08 2.61 -7.04
C HIS A 156 5.93 3.83 -6.70
N VAL A 157 5.73 4.45 -5.53
CA VAL A 157 6.62 5.55 -5.11
C VAL A 157 8.05 5.04 -4.92
N ALA A 158 8.25 3.82 -4.41
CA ALA A 158 9.59 3.24 -4.31
C ALA A 158 10.21 2.91 -5.67
N ALA A 159 9.40 2.52 -6.66
CA ALA A 159 9.85 2.29 -8.03
C ALA A 159 10.33 3.56 -8.72
N ASN A 160 9.71 4.70 -8.41
CA ASN A 160 10.04 5.99 -9.02
C ASN A 160 11.12 6.78 -8.26
N HIS A 161 11.36 6.45 -6.98
CA HIS A 161 12.28 7.17 -6.11
C HIS A 161 13.29 6.23 -5.47
N PRO A 162 14.52 6.12 -6.01
CA PRO A 162 15.55 5.23 -5.48
C PRO A 162 15.94 5.55 -4.03
N GLU A 163 15.62 6.74 -3.52
CA GLU A 163 15.77 7.17 -2.14
C GLU A 163 14.90 6.38 -1.14
N VAL A 164 13.82 5.74 -1.62
CA VAL A 164 13.00 4.85 -0.81
C VAL A 164 13.74 3.52 -0.64
N LYS A 165 14.14 3.23 0.60
CA LYS A 165 15.00 2.10 0.97
C LYS A 165 14.30 0.99 1.75
N ALA A 166 13.02 1.13 2.05
CA ALA A 166 12.24 0.12 2.78
C ALA A 166 10.74 0.30 2.54
N LEU A 167 10.00 -0.81 2.59
CA LEU A 167 8.54 -0.87 2.43
C LEU A 167 7.84 -1.49 3.65
N VAL A 168 6.71 -0.90 4.06
CA VAL A 168 5.80 -1.45 5.07
C VAL A 168 4.42 -1.65 4.45
N LEU A 169 4.00 -2.91 4.22
CA LEU A 169 2.80 -3.24 3.43
C LEU A 169 1.80 -4.05 4.27
N LEU A 170 0.58 -3.55 4.43
CA LEU A 170 -0.45 -4.19 5.27
C LEU A 170 -1.67 -4.61 4.44
N SER A 171 -2.01 -5.90 4.44
CA SER A 171 -3.21 -6.46 3.79
C SER A 171 -3.44 -6.03 2.32
N GLU A 172 -2.46 -6.17 1.44
CA GLU A 172 -2.68 -6.14 -0.02
C GLU A 172 -1.45 -6.59 -0.82
N GLY A 173 -1.66 -6.93 -2.09
CA GLY A 173 -0.62 -7.05 -3.11
C GLY A 173 -0.27 -5.75 -3.83
N THR A 174 0.41 -5.89 -4.97
CA THR A 174 0.73 -4.79 -5.91
C THR A 174 0.55 -5.34 -7.33
N ASP A 175 0.38 -4.45 -8.31
CA ASP A 175 0.23 -4.84 -9.72
C ASP A 175 1.53 -5.41 -10.35
N ALA A 176 1.47 -5.85 -11.60
CA ALA A 176 2.57 -6.46 -12.33
C ALA A 176 3.78 -5.53 -12.41
N GLY A 177 3.57 -4.22 -12.51
CA GLY A 177 4.64 -3.22 -12.48
C GLY A 177 5.35 -3.20 -11.14
N GLY A 178 4.59 -3.17 -10.04
CA GLY A 178 5.14 -3.24 -8.69
C GLY A 178 5.83 -4.57 -8.39
N ARG A 179 5.26 -5.70 -8.83
CA ARG A 179 5.89 -7.02 -8.71
C ARG A 179 7.19 -7.08 -9.49
N GLN A 180 7.22 -6.54 -10.70
CA GLN A 180 8.43 -6.44 -11.52
C GLN A 180 9.51 -5.59 -10.84
N PHE A 181 9.13 -4.45 -10.25
CA PHE A 181 10.06 -3.63 -9.48
C PHE A 181 10.70 -4.39 -8.30
N LEU A 182 9.89 -5.13 -7.53
CA LEU A 182 10.42 -5.90 -6.40
C LEU A 182 11.35 -7.03 -6.85
N ARG A 183 11.08 -7.67 -8.00
CA ARG A 183 12.00 -8.65 -8.60
C ARG A 183 13.34 -8.03 -9.02
N THR A 184 13.32 -6.87 -9.67
CA THR A 184 14.56 -6.20 -10.12
C THR A 184 15.31 -5.53 -8.96
N THR A 185 14.60 -5.25 -7.86
CA THR A 185 15.15 -4.73 -6.60
C THR A 185 15.04 -5.80 -5.51
N ALA A 186 15.46 -7.03 -5.79
CA ALA A 186 15.28 -8.22 -4.94
C ALA A 186 15.90 -8.14 -3.53
N LYS A 187 16.58 -7.04 -3.19
CA LYS A 187 17.09 -6.73 -1.85
C LYS A 187 16.34 -5.58 -1.17
N MET A 188 15.19 -5.14 -1.68
CA MET A 188 14.32 -4.18 -1.01
C MET A 188 13.84 -4.75 0.33
N PRO A 189 14.14 -4.14 1.49
CA PRO A 189 13.58 -4.54 2.78
C PRO A 189 12.05 -4.42 2.79
N LEU A 190 11.38 -5.51 3.18
CA LEU A 190 9.93 -5.60 3.31
C LEU A 190 9.53 -5.92 4.75
N PHE A 191 8.66 -5.09 5.33
CA PHE A 191 7.81 -5.47 6.45
C PHE A 191 6.39 -5.68 5.91
N MET A 192 5.82 -6.85 6.14
CA MET A 192 4.49 -7.19 5.67
C MET A 192 3.65 -7.73 6.82
N ALA A 193 2.36 -7.37 6.87
CA ALA A 193 1.42 -7.97 7.82
C ALA A 193 0.08 -8.29 7.17
N VAL A 194 -0.52 -9.42 7.57
CA VAL A 194 -1.83 -9.88 7.10
C VAL A 194 -2.52 -10.71 8.18
N ALA A 195 -3.84 -10.82 8.11
CA ALA A 195 -4.65 -11.67 8.98
C ALA A 195 -5.52 -12.66 8.18
N ASP A 196 -5.75 -13.86 8.72
CA ASP A 196 -6.55 -14.91 8.05
C ASP A 196 -8.04 -14.56 7.96
N ASP A 197 -8.55 -13.72 8.85
CA ASP A 197 -9.94 -13.24 8.86
C ASP A 197 -10.15 -11.99 8.00
N ASP A 198 -9.15 -11.59 7.21
CA ASP A 198 -9.29 -10.52 6.24
C ASP A 198 -10.33 -10.92 5.18
N LEU A 199 -11.37 -10.09 5.04
CA LEU A 199 -12.48 -10.35 4.14
C LEU A 199 -12.11 -10.15 2.66
N ASP A 200 -10.93 -9.58 2.39
CA ASP A 200 -10.42 -9.44 1.04
C ASP A 200 -9.77 -10.75 0.54
N LEU A 201 -10.53 -11.49 -0.26
CA LEU A 201 -10.22 -12.88 -0.60
C LEU A 201 -8.95 -13.01 -1.44
N GLY A 202 -8.04 -13.89 -1.02
CA GLY A 202 -6.76 -14.12 -1.68
C GLY A 202 -5.64 -13.19 -1.21
N VAL A 203 -5.91 -12.30 -0.24
CA VAL A 203 -4.90 -11.35 0.25
C VAL A 203 -3.74 -12.05 0.96
N THR A 204 -4.00 -13.12 1.70
CA THR A 204 -2.96 -13.88 2.40
C THR A 204 -2.00 -14.52 1.39
N GLU A 205 -2.52 -15.21 0.39
CA GLU A 205 -1.74 -15.89 -0.65
C GLU A 205 -0.98 -14.89 -1.52
N ILE A 206 -1.60 -13.76 -1.91
CA ILE A 206 -0.91 -12.74 -2.72
C ILE A 206 0.22 -12.06 -1.93
N MET A 207 0.03 -11.83 -0.62
CA MET A 207 1.06 -11.26 0.23
C MET A 207 2.19 -12.24 0.49
N GLN A 208 1.88 -13.52 0.68
CA GLN A 208 2.90 -14.57 0.75
C GLN A 208 3.73 -14.62 -0.53
N TRP A 209 3.08 -14.58 -1.71
CA TRP A 209 3.78 -14.51 -2.99
C TRP A 209 4.66 -13.26 -3.09
N LEU A 210 4.12 -12.09 -2.80
CA LEU A 210 4.83 -10.81 -2.87
C LEU A 210 6.07 -10.81 -1.96
N PHE A 211 5.96 -11.39 -0.76
CA PHE A 211 7.08 -11.52 0.18
C PHE A 211 8.24 -12.33 -0.40
N THR A 212 7.98 -13.31 -1.27
CA THR A 212 9.04 -14.11 -1.92
C THR A 212 9.87 -13.32 -2.93
N LEU A 213 9.36 -12.18 -3.42
CA LEU A 213 10.05 -11.37 -4.43
C LEU A 213 11.25 -10.61 -3.85
N SER A 214 11.38 -10.53 -2.52
CA SER A 214 12.56 -9.97 -1.85
C SER A 214 13.29 -11.02 -1.02
N SER A 215 14.60 -11.08 -1.24
CA SER A 215 15.56 -11.95 -0.53
C SER A 215 16.38 -11.17 0.51
N ASN A 216 15.89 -10.02 0.97
CA ASN A 216 16.58 -9.25 1.99
C ASN A 216 16.46 -9.94 3.36
N PRO A 217 17.55 -10.20 4.09
CA PRO A 217 17.51 -10.93 5.35
C PRO A 217 16.84 -10.18 6.51
N VAL A 218 16.65 -8.86 6.39
CA VAL A 218 15.88 -8.10 7.38
C VAL A 218 14.37 -8.17 7.13
N ASN A 219 13.91 -8.81 6.06
CA ASN A 219 12.49 -8.95 5.77
C ASN A 219 11.72 -9.54 6.95
N LYS A 220 10.49 -9.07 7.15
CA LYS A 220 9.61 -9.52 8.22
C LYS A 220 8.20 -9.69 7.71
N PHE A 221 7.67 -10.90 7.82
CA PHE A 221 6.27 -11.23 7.54
C PHE A 221 5.58 -11.52 8.88
N VAL A 222 4.54 -10.76 9.19
CA VAL A 222 3.72 -10.93 10.39
C VAL A 222 2.38 -11.49 9.95
N HIS A 223 2.01 -12.65 10.46
CA HIS A 223 0.78 -13.33 10.07
C HIS A 223 -0.04 -13.60 11.32
N TYR A 224 -1.29 -13.14 11.31
CA TYR A 224 -2.24 -13.33 12.39
C TYR A 224 -3.40 -14.22 11.96
N SER A 225 -3.98 -14.97 12.90
CA SER A 225 -5.22 -15.71 12.64
C SER A 225 -6.46 -14.82 12.60
N THR A 226 -6.39 -13.68 13.28
CA THR A 226 -7.51 -12.74 13.46
C THR A 226 -6.92 -11.35 13.59
N GLY A 227 -7.42 -10.37 12.87
CA GLY A 227 -6.85 -9.02 12.81
C GLY A 227 -7.61 -8.05 11.91
N GLY A 228 -8.44 -8.55 11.01
CA GLY A 228 -9.18 -7.73 10.05
C GLY A 228 -8.28 -7.17 8.94
N HIS A 229 -8.81 -6.18 8.21
CA HIS A 229 -8.17 -5.65 7.01
C HIS A 229 -7.28 -4.44 7.28
N GLY A 230 -6.01 -4.55 6.89
CA GLY A 230 -5.06 -3.43 6.85
C GLY A 230 -4.77 -2.83 8.23
N VAL A 231 -5.14 -1.58 8.45
CA VAL A 231 -4.88 -0.89 9.73
C VAL A 231 -5.79 -1.36 10.87
N GLU A 232 -6.84 -2.15 10.58
CA GLU A 232 -7.67 -2.80 11.60
C GLU A 232 -6.84 -3.72 12.51
N MET A 233 -5.74 -4.28 12.00
CA MET A 233 -4.79 -5.06 12.79
C MET A 233 -4.20 -4.26 13.97
N PHE A 234 -4.13 -2.93 13.91
CA PHE A 234 -3.67 -2.13 15.05
C PHE A 234 -4.65 -2.11 16.22
N ASP A 235 -5.93 -2.38 15.94
CA ASP A 235 -6.94 -2.47 16.99
C ASP A 235 -6.88 -3.80 17.73
N VAL A 236 -6.57 -4.88 17.01
CA VAL A 236 -6.46 -6.23 17.55
C VAL A 236 -5.06 -6.50 18.15
N HIS A 237 -4.00 -6.07 17.48
CA HIS A 237 -2.60 -6.37 17.80
C HIS A 237 -1.83 -5.10 18.17
N LYS A 238 -1.89 -4.75 19.47
CA LYS A 238 -1.30 -3.51 20.01
C LYS A 238 0.22 -3.48 19.94
N GLU A 239 0.88 -4.61 19.72
CA GLU A 239 2.32 -4.71 19.50
C GLU A 239 2.76 -4.35 18.08
N LEU A 240 1.86 -4.45 17.09
CA LEU A 240 2.19 -4.31 15.67
C LEU A 240 2.81 -2.93 15.33
N PRO A 241 2.27 -1.78 15.80
CA PRO A 241 2.92 -0.47 15.57
C PRO A 241 4.35 -0.42 16.14
N GLY A 242 4.57 -1.01 17.31
CA GLY A 242 5.90 -1.08 17.94
C GLY A 242 6.88 -1.95 17.14
N MET A 243 6.40 -3.07 16.58
CA MET A 243 7.19 -3.91 15.69
C MET A 243 7.60 -3.18 14.41
N ILE A 244 6.69 -2.42 13.80
CA ILE A 244 6.98 -1.60 12.62
C ILE A 244 8.05 -0.55 12.96
N VAL A 245 7.88 0.21 14.05
CA VAL A 245 8.86 1.24 14.47
C VAL A 245 10.24 0.63 14.70
N ALA A 246 10.31 -0.49 15.43
CA ALA A 246 11.57 -1.17 15.72
C ALA A 246 12.26 -1.69 14.45
N TRP A 247 11.47 -2.21 13.50
CA TRP A 247 11.97 -2.71 12.23
C TRP A 247 12.47 -1.56 11.35
N VAL A 248 11.68 -0.50 11.14
CA VAL A 248 12.07 0.67 10.34
C VAL A 248 13.34 1.33 10.92
N ALA A 249 13.42 1.47 12.25
CA ALA A 249 14.62 1.95 12.95
C ALA A 249 15.86 1.10 12.66
N THR A 250 15.72 -0.22 12.72
CA THR A 250 16.83 -1.15 12.45
C THR A 250 17.27 -1.09 11.00
N THR A 251 16.32 -1.13 10.07
CA THR A 251 16.58 -1.16 8.63
C THR A 251 17.24 0.14 8.13
N LEU A 252 16.71 1.30 8.50
CA LEU A 252 17.16 2.58 7.95
C LEU A 252 18.32 3.23 8.72
N LYS A 253 18.39 3.06 10.05
CA LYS A 253 19.41 3.75 10.88
C LYS A 253 20.61 2.87 11.20
N LYS A 254 20.39 1.59 11.51
CA LYS A 254 21.47 0.69 11.93
C LYS A 254 22.15 -0.01 10.76
N ARG A 255 21.47 -0.11 9.60
CA ARG A 255 21.97 -0.76 8.37
C ARG A 255 22.76 -2.04 8.69
N PRO A 256 22.14 -3.01 9.39
CA PRO A 256 22.86 -4.20 9.82
C PRO A 256 23.49 -4.91 8.61
N PRO A 257 24.67 -5.52 8.77
CA PRO A 257 25.28 -6.31 7.70
C PRO A 257 24.29 -7.37 7.23
N ILE A 258 24.20 -7.53 5.90
CA ILE A 258 23.33 -8.51 5.25
C ILE A 258 23.83 -9.91 5.61
N VAL A 259 23.31 -10.48 6.69
CA VAL A 259 23.51 -11.90 7.01
C VAL A 259 22.48 -12.69 6.23
N ALA A 260 22.91 -13.37 5.18
CA ALA A 260 22.01 -14.16 4.34
C ALA A 260 21.19 -15.14 5.21
N ARG A 261 19.87 -14.94 5.22
CA ARG A 261 18.90 -15.95 5.63
C ARG A 261 18.33 -16.59 4.38
N ALA A 262 18.03 -17.88 4.43
CA ALA A 262 17.33 -18.54 3.35
C ALA A 262 15.99 -17.82 3.11
N SER A 263 15.70 -17.47 1.86
CA SER A 263 14.36 -17.00 1.49
C SER A 263 13.35 -18.09 1.83
N PRO A 264 12.12 -17.75 2.22
CA PRO A 264 11.06 -18.73 2.34
C PRO A 264 10.89 -19.48 1.00
N PRO A 265 10.55 -20.77 1.02
CA PRO A 265 10.34 -21.54 -0.19
C PRO A 265 9.20 -20.92 -1.00
N VAL A 266 9.44 -20.71 -2.29
CA VAL A 266 8.41 -20.22 -3.24
C VAL A 266 7.40 -21.35 -3.45
N SER A 267 6.11 -21.09 -3.22
CA SER A 267 5.06 -22.10 -3.40
C SER A 267 4.87 -22.46 -4.88
N ALA A 268 4.26 -23.61 -5.16
CA ALA A 268 3.93 -23.99 -6.54
C ALA A 268 3.00 -22.96 -7.21
N GLU A 269 2.09 -22.38 -6.41
CA GLU A 269 1.20 -21.31 -6.82
C GLU A 269 1.95 -20.01 -7.14
N SER A 270 2.86 -19.57 -6.26
CA SER A 270 3.70 -18.39 -6.52
C SER A 270 4.53 -18.54 -7.80
N ASN A 271 5.08 -19.72 -8.06
CA ASN A 271 5.77 -20.04 -9.32
C ASN A 271 4.83 -20.06 -10.53
N PHE A 272 3.55 -20.37 -10.33
CA PHE A 272 2.55 -20.33 -11.40
C PHE A 272 2.19 -18.89 -11.76
N PHE A 273 1.96 -18.03 -10.78
CA PHE A 273 1.65 -16.61 -11.03
C PHE A 273 2.86 -15.81 -11.52
N GLU A 274 4.06 -16.14 -11.06
CA GLU A 274 5.29 -15.53 -11.60
C GLU A 274 5.45 -15.78 -13.10
N LEU A 275 5.03 -16.95 -13.59
CA LEU A 275 5.05 -17.26 -15.01
C LEU A 275 4.19 -16.30 -15.83
N ILE A 276 3.05 -15.86 -15.29
CA ILE A 276 2.07 -14.99 -15.96
C ILE A 276 2.63 -13.58 -16.16
N ASP A 277 3.38 -13.05 -15.19
CA ASP A 277 3.97 -11.71 -15.25
C ASP A 277 5.05 -11.53 -16.33
N HIS A 278 5.55 -12.63 -16.91
CA HIS A 278 6.56 -12.56 -17.97
C HIS A 278 5.94 -12.40 -19.37
N PRO A 279 6.69 -11.87 -20.35
CA PRO A 279 6.23 -11.83 -21.74
C PRO A 279 5.82 -13.23 -22.26
N GLY A 280 4.63 -13.31 -22.83
CA GLY A 280 3.99 -14.58 -23.24
C GLY A 280 3.66 -15.50 -22.07
N GLY A 281 3.51 -14.93 -20.86
CA GLY A 281 3.32 -15.66 -19.62
C GLY A 281 1.96 -16.33 -19.52
N VAL A 282 0.92 -15.70 -20.05
CA VAL A 282 -0.44 -16.26 -20.10
C VAL A 282 -0.45 -17.56 -20.91
N GLU A 283 0.14 -17.59 -22.11
CA GLU A 283 0.19 -18.80 -22.93
C GLU A 283 0.96 -19.94 -22.23
N LYS A 284 2.07 -19.60 -21.57
CA LYS A 284 2.86 -20.57 -20.79
C LYS A 284 2.08 -21.09 -19.58
N ALA A 285 1.31 -20.23 -18.90
CA ALA A 285 0.46 -20.63 -17.79
C ALA A 285 -0.66 -21.59 -18.24
N VAL A 286 -1.29 -21.31 -19.39
CA VAL A 286 -2.26 -22.21 -20.02
C VAL A 286 -1.63 -23.57 -20.34
N GLN A 287 -0.44 -23.60 -20.94
CA GLN A 287 0.28 -24.84 -21.25
C GLN A 287 0.60 -25.63 -19.97
N LYS A 288 1.16 -24.96 -18.95
CA LYS A 288 1.52 -25.57 -17.67
C LYS A 288 0.31 -26.17 -16.96
N PHE A 289 -0.83 -25.46 -16.97
CA PHE A 289 -2.07 -25.97 -16.38
C PHE A 289 -2.61 -27.17 -17.17
N ALA A 290 -2.59 -27.12 -18.51
CA ALA A 290 -3.02 -28.22 -19.35
C ALA A 290 -2.16 -29.48 -19.15
N GLU A 291 -0.84 -29.34 -19.00
CA GLU A 291 0.06 -30.45 -18.69
C GLU A 291 -0.23 -31.07 -17.32
N ALA A 292 -0.51 -30.24 -16.31
CA ALA A 292 -0.90 -30.73 -14.99
C ALA A 292 -2.23 -31.51 -15.08
N ARG A 293 -3.24 -30.99 -15.79
CA ARG A 293 -4.53 -31.66 -15.99
C ARG A 293 -4.45 -32.95 -16.80
N LYS A 294 -3.48 -33.08 -17.72
CA LYS A 294 -3.20 -34.35 -18.42
C LYS A 294 -2.68 -35.43 -17.48
N ARG A 295 -1.91 -35.06 -16.46
CA ARG A 295 -1.36 -36.00 -15.47
C ARG A 295 -2.36 -36.33 -14.37
N ASP A 296 -3.10 -35.33 -13.91
CA ASP A 296 -4.17 -35.45 -12.94
C ASP A 296 -5.34 -34.54 -13.35
N PRO A 297 -6.46 -35.10 -13.84
CA PRO A 297 -7.63 -34.33 -14.24
C PRO A 297 -8.24 -33.45 -13.13
N LYS A 298 -7.87 -33.64 -11.85
CA LYS A 298 -8.31 -32.83 -10.71
C LYS A 298 -7.29 -31.79 -10.26
N SER A 299 -6.14 -31.67 -10.93
CA SER A 299 -5.05 -30.79 -10.50
C SER A 299 -5.45 -29.31 -10.45
N VAL A 300 -5.31 -28.69 -9.28
CA VAL A 300 -5.47 -27.24 -9.08
C VAL A 300 -4.10 -26.67 -8.74
N LEU A 301 -3.65 -25.67 -9.49
CA LEU A 301 -2.28 -25.10 -9.37
C LEU A 301 -2.25 -23.74 -8.66
N PHE A 302 -3.42 -23.14 -8.44
CA PHE A 302 -3.59 -21.78 -7.98
C PHE A 302 -4.91 -21.66 -7.23
N SER A 303 -5.02 -20.71 -6.31
CA SER A 303 -6.26 -20.33 -5.65
C SER A 303 -7.20 -19.59 -6.59
N GLU A 304 -8.52 -19.78 -6.40
CA GLU A 304 -9.55 -19.11 -7.18
C GLU A 304 -9.42 -17.58 -7.07
N ALA A 305 -9.24 -17.10 -5.83
CA ALA A 305 -9.24 -15.68 -5.51
C ALA A 305 -8.03 -14.96 -6.11
N VAL A 306 -6.82 -15.51 -5.99
CA VAL A 306 -5.62 -14.88 -6.59
C VAL A 306 -5.70 -14.93 -8.10
N MET A 307 -6.13 -16.05 -8.71
CA MET A 307 -6.33 -16.10 -10.16
C MET A 307 -7.35 -15.04 -10.62
N ASN A 308 -8.43 -14.84 -9.86
CA ASN A 308 -9.43 -13.83 -10.18
C ASN A 308 -8.84 -12.42 -10.16
N ARG A 309 -8.05 -12.09 -9.12
CA ARG A 309 -7.35 -10.81 -9.00
C ARG A 309 -6.43 -10.55 -10.19
N ILE A 310 -5.60 -11.53 -10.57
CA ILE A 310 -4.71 -11.41 -11.72
C ILE A 310 -5.50 -11.26 -13.02
N GLY A 311 -6.62 -11.97 -13.19
CA GLY A 311 -7.52 -11.78 -14.33
C GLY A 311 -8.05 -10.34 -14.45
N TYR A 312 -8.52 -9.75 -13.34
CA TYR A 312 -8.96 -8.35 -13.33
C TYR A 312 -7.82 -7.37 -13.54
N GLU A 313 -6.61 -7.68 -13.07
CA GLU A 313 -5.44 -6.85 -13.33
C GLU A 313 -5.13 -6.76 -14.83
N HIS A 314 -5.20 -7.88 -15.56
CA HIS A 314 -5.08 -7.89 -17.03
C HIS A 314 -6.20 -7.06 -17.70
N LEU A 315 -7.45 -7.15 -17.22
CA LEU A 315 -8.55 -6.30 -17.71
C LEU A 315 -8.27 -4.81 -17.51
N GLN A 316 -7.79 -4.44 -16.32
CA GLN A 316 -7.47 -3.05 -16.00
C GLN A 316 -6.31 -2.51 -16.86
N ALA A 317 -5.35 -3.38 -17.19
CA ALA A 317 -4.26 -3.09 -18.12
C ALA A 317 -4.71 -3.06 -19.60
N GLY A 318 -5.95 -3.47 -19.91
CA GLY A 318 -6.49 -3.56 -21.27
C GLY A 318 -6.11 -4.82 -22.03
N ASP A 319 -5.46 -5.80 -21.38
CA ASP A 319 -5.20 -7.13 -21.93
C ASP A 319 -6.45 -8.02 -21.76
N ASN A 320 -7.49 -7.68 -22.49
CA ASN A 320 -8.77 -8.39 -22.40
C ASN A 320 -8.65 -9.86 -22.82
N LYS A 321 -7.80 -10.16 -23.81
CA LYS A 321 -7.57 -11.53 -24.28
C LYS A 321 -6.83 -12.37 -23.24
N GLY A 322 -5.77 -11.84 -22.63
CA GLY A 322 -5.07 -12.51 -21.55
C GLY A 322 -6.00 -12.77 -20.37
N ALA A 323 -6.80 -11.77 -19.98
CA ALA A 323 -7.81 -11.93 -18.93
C ALA A 323 -8.83 -13.04 -19.23
N VAL A 324 -9.34 -13.12 -20.46
CA VAL A 324 -10.24 -14.21 -20.88
C VAL A 324 -9.57 -15.57 -20.71
N GLU A 325 -8.32 -15.74 -21.14
CA GLU A 325 -7.61 -17.01 -21.00
C GLU A 325 -7.37 -17.39 -19.53
N LEU A 326 -6.96 -16.44 -18.69
CA LEU A 326 -6.77 -16.67 -17.25
C LEU A 326 -8.09 -17.03 -16.55
N MET A 327 -9.18 -16.32 -16.84
CA MET A 327 -10.48 -16.60 -16.24
C MET A 327 -11.08 -17.93 -16.72
N LYS A 328 -10.79 -18.37 -17.94
CA LYS A 328 -11.09 -19.75 -18.38
C LYS A 328 -10.38 -20.79 -17.54
N LEU A 329 -9.09 -20.59 -17.22
CA LEU A 329 -8.37 -21.49 -16.32
C LEU A 329 -9.05 -21.55 -14.94
N ASN A 330 -9.52 -20.40 -14.44
CA ASN A 330 -10.25 -20.33 -13.18
C ASN A 330 -11.56 -21.13 -13.22
N VAL A 331 -12.35 -21.00 -14.28
CA VAL A 331 -13.57 -21.81 -14.49
C VAL A 331 -13.27 -23.31 -14.54
N ILE A 332 -12.18 -23.71 -15.21
CA ILE A 332 -11.79 -25.14 -15.26
C ILE A 332 -11.36 -25.64 -13.87
N ALA A 333 -10.69 -24.78 -13.10
CA ALA A 333 -10.23 -25.13 -11.76
C ALA A 333 -11.37 -25.20 -10.73
N TYR A 334 -12.37 -24.32 -10.86
CA TYR A 334 -13.46 -24.12 -9.90
C TYR A 334 -14.85 -24.10 -10.57
N PRO A 335 -15.27 -25.19 -11.24
CA PRO A 335 -16.47 -25.19 -12.09
C PRO A 335 -17.81 -25.04 -11.36
N HIS A 336 -17.80 -25.02 -10.02
CA HIS A 336 -18.99 -24.84 -9.19
C HIS A 336 -19.06 -23.46 -8.52
N SER A 337 -18.03 -22.63 -8.67
CA SER A 337 -18.03 -21.27 -8.13
C SER A 337 -18.85 -20.36 -9.07
N PRO A 338 -19.87 -19.63 -8.58
CA PRO A 338 -20.56 -18.65 -9.41
C PRO A 338 -19.65 -17.46 -9.76
N ASN A 339 -18.70 -17.12 -8.88
CA ASN A 339 -17.76 -16.02 -9.04
C ASN A 339 -16.90 -16.19 -10.31
N VAL A 340 -16.37 -17.39 -10.60
CA VAL A 340 -15.53 -17.59 -11.78
C VAL A 340 -16.27 -17.37 -13.10
N TYR A 341 -17.58 -17.67 -13.15
CA TYR A 341 -18.40 -17.41 -14.33
C TYR A 341 -18.77 -15.93 -14.43
N ASP A 342 -19.07 -15.27 -13.32
CA ASP A 342 -19.33 -13.83 -13.32
C ASP A 342 -18.11 -13.05 -13.82
N SER A 343 -16.92 -13.37 -13.29
CA SER A 343 -15.68 -12.74 -13.73
C SER A 343 -15.36 -13.07 -15.19
N LEU A 344 -15.47 -14.33 -15.63
CA LEU A 344 -15.27 -14.66 -17.04
C LEU A 344 -16.26 -13.92 -17.96
N SER A 345 -17.47 -13.64 -17.48
CA SER A 345 -18.43 -12.80 -18.19
C SER A 345 -17.94 -11.36 -18.34
N ASP A 346 -17.29 -10.77 -17.33
CA ASP A 346 -16.68 -9.43 -17.44
C ASP A 346 -15.59 -9.43 -18.51
N ALA A 347 -14.71 -10.43 -18.50
CA ALA A 347 -13.62 -10.52 -19.46
C ALA A 347 -14.12 -10.67 -20.90
N TYR A 348 -15.12 -11.52 -21.14
CA TYR A 348 -15.76 -11.62 -22.46
C TYR A 348 -16.44 -10.33 -22.88
N LEU A 349 -17.11 -9.63 -21.96
CA LEU A 349 -17.76 -8.36 -22.27
C LEU A 349 -16.73 -7.29 -22.67
N ALA A 350 -15.62 -7.20 -21.95
CA ALA A 350 -14.50 -6.30 -22.24
C ALA A 350 -13.84 -6.62 -23.60
N ASP A 351 -13.71 -7.90 -23.96
CA ASP A 351 -13.20 -8.35 -25.26
C ASP A 351 -14.25 -8.26 -26.40
N GLY A 352 -15.48 -7.81 -26.10
CA GLY A 352 -16.55 -7.63 -27.08
C GLY A 352 -17.33 -8.91 -27.45
N GLN A 353 -17.05 -10.03 -26.78
CA GLN A 353 -17.69 -11.34 -26.99
C GLN A 353 -19.03 -11.45 -26.24
N LYS A 354 -20.01 -10.65 -26.67
CA LYS A 354 -21.30 -10.44 -25.97
C LYS A 354 -22.09 -11.72 -25.70
N ASP A 355 -22.12 -12.67 -26.62
CA ASP A 355 -22.89 -13.91 -26.45
C ASP A 355 -22.28 -14.83 -25.39
N LEU A 356 -20.95 -14.91 -25.36
CA LEU A 356 -20.22 -15.66 -24.33
C LEU A 356 -20.34 -14.96 -22.97
N ALA A 357 -20.29 -13.63 -22.92
CA ALA A 357 -20.58 -12.88 -21.69
C ALA A 357 -21.98 -13.24 -21.15
N ARG A 358 -23.02 -13.14 -22.00
CA ARG A 358 -24.40 -13.49 -21.63
C ARG A 358 -24.52 -14.93 -21.09
N GLN A 359 -23.87 -15.89 -21.76
CA GLN A 359 -23.88 -17.29 -21.33
C GLN A 359 -23.29 -17.47 -19.93
N ASN A 360 -22.16 -16.82 -19.65
CA ASN A 360 -21.46 -16.94 -18.36
C ASN A 360 -22.19 -16.20 -17.24
N ALA A 361 -22.76 -15.02 -17.50
CA ALA A 361 -23.60 -14.32 -16.52
C ALA A 361 -24.82 -15.16 -16.10
N LYS A 362 -25.50 -15.82 -17.07
CA LYS A 362 -26.59 -16.77 -16.77
C LYS A 362 -26.11 -17.95 -15.94
N LYS A 363 -24.92 -18.47 -16.24
CA LYS A 363 -24.34 -19.59 -15.49
C LYS A 363 -24.00 -19.22 -14.04
N ALA A 364 -23.49 -18.02 -13.80
CA ALA A 364 -23.26 -17.49 -12.46
C ALA A 364 -24.56 -17.47 -11.64
N LEU A 365 -25.64 -16.93 -12.22
CA LEU A 365 -26.98 -16.91 -11.59
C LEU A 365 -27.56 -18.31 -11.33
N GLU A 366 -27.30 -19.27 -12.21
CA GLU A 366 -27.73 -20.67 -12.05
C GLU A 366 -27.03 -21.35 -10.85
N LEU A 367 -25.75 -21.05 -10.62
CA LEU A 367 -24.94 -21.69 -9.58
C LEU A 367 -25.11 -21.05 -8.19
N LEU A 368 -25.42 -19.75 -8.15
CA LEU A 368 -25.57 -18.96 -6.92
C LEU A 368 -26.44 -19.61 -5.82
N PRO A 369 -27.62 -20.21 -6.12
CA PRO A 369 -28.45 -20.84 -5.09
C PRO A 369 -27.77 -22.02 -4.36
N SER A 370 -26.77 -22.64 -4.99
CA SER A 370 -26.04 -23.79 -4.43
C SER A 370 -24.69 -23.43 -3.82
N ASP A 371 -24.30 -22.16 -3.87
CA ASP A 371 -23.00 -21.73 -3.39
C ASP A 371 -22.98 -21.58 -1.86
N THR A 372 -22.13 -22.37 -1.22
CA THR A 372 -21.86 -22.34 0.22
C THR A 372 -20.46 -21.82 0.55
N THR A 373 -19.66 -21.46 -0.46
CA THR A 373 -18.28 -21.02 -0.29
C THR A 373 -18.23 -19.54 0.01
N ASP A 374 -18.97 -18.74 -0.76
CA ASP A 374 -18.95 -17.28 -0.59
C ASP A 374 -19.89 -16.79 0.52
N PRO A 375 -19.48 -15.77 1.30
CA PRO A 375 -20.37 -15.05 2.21
C PRO A 375 -21.58 -14.46 1.50
N GLU A 376 -22.66 -14.22 2.25
CA GLU A 376 -23.93 -13.72 1.70
C GLU A 376 -23.78 -12.42 0.90
N ASP A 377 -23.03 -11.46 1.43
CA ASP A 377 -22.78 -10.18 0.75
C ASP A 377 -22.05 -10.36 -0.58
N ARG A 378 -21.12 -11.32 -0.65
CA ARG A 378 -20.40 -11.64 -1.88
C ARG A 378 -21.31 -12.32 -2.89
N ARG A 379 -22.14 -13.28 -2.47
CA ARG A 379 -23.16 -13.89 -3.34
C ARG A 379 -24.12 -12.85 -3.90
N LYS A 380 -24.52 -11.88 -3.07
CA LYS A 380 -25.35 -10.75 -3.51
C LYS A 380 -24.62 -9.88 -4.53
N ALA A 381 -23.35 -9.54 -4.31
CA ALA A 381 -22.56 -8.76 -5.27
C ALA A 381 -22.41 -9.48 -6.63
N ILE A 382 -22.16 -10.79 -6.62
CA ILE A 382 -22.09 -11.62 -7.83
C ILE A 382 -23.44 -11.59 -8.58
N LYS A 383 -24.54 -11.73 -7.84
CA LYS A 383 -25.90 -11.66 -8.41
C LYS A 383 -26.15 -10.31 -9.08
N ASP A 384 -25.93 -9.22 -8.35
CA ASP A 384 -26.17 -7.85 -8.82
C ASP A 384 -25.31 -7.56 -10.07
N SER A 385 -24.03 -7.99 -10.06
CA SER A 385 -23.10 -7.91 -11.21
C SER A 385 -23.63 -8.65 -12.45
N ALA A 386 -24.02 -9.91 -12.29
CA ALA A 386 -24.52 -10.73 -13.39
C ALA A 386 -25.83 -10.19 -13.98
N GLU A 387 -26.79 -9.77 -13.14
CA GLU A 387 -28.05 -9.17 -13.57
C GLU A 387 -27.84 -7.85 -14.31
N GLN A 388 -26.93 -6.99 -13.81
CA GLN A 388 -26.59 -5.74 -14.47
C GLN A 388 -25.99 -5.98 -15.86
N LYS A 389 -25.10 -6.98 -16.01
CA LYS A 389 -24.53 -7.36 -17.31
C LYS A 389 -25.59 -7.85 -18.29
N LEU A 390 -26.52 -8.69 -17.84
CA LEU A 390 -27.62 -9.17 -18.67
C LEU A 390 -28.50 -8.02 -19.16
N LYS A 391 -28.83 -7.08 -18.27
CA LYS A 391 -29.55 -5.85 -18.63
C LYS A 391 -28.79 -5.01 -19.67
N GLN A 392 -27.48 -4.83 -19.50
CA GLN A 392 -26.62 -4.12 -20.46
C GLN A 392 -26.60 -4.81 -21.85
N LEU A 393 -26.75 -6.13 -21.87
CA LEU A 393 -26.77 -6.97 -23.07
C LEU A 393 -28.16 -7.11 -23.71
N GLY A 394 -29.18 -6.44 -23.17
CA GLY A 394 -30.55 -6.42 -23.70
C GLY A 394 -31.44 -7.56 -23.22
N ASP A 395 -31.02 -8.33 -22.22
CA ASP A 395 -31.84 -9.37 -21.60
C ASP A 395 -32.71 -8.72 -20.50
N ALA A 396 -34.04 -8.87 -20.58
CA ALA A 396 -34.94 -8.41 -19.52
C ALA A 396 -34.84 -9.34 -18.29
N PRO A 397 -34.99 -8.84 -17.05
CA PRO A 397 -35.13 -9.70 -15.87
C PRO A 397 -36.35 -10.61 -16.06
N GLN A 398 -36.19 -11.92 -15.82
CA GLN A 398 -37.31 -12.86 -15.74
C GLN A 398 -37.94 -12.82 -14.36
#